data_AF-A0A2H6JN07-F1
#
_entry.id   AF-A0A2H6JN07-F1
#
_cell.length_a   1.000
_cell.length_b   1.000
_cell.length_c   1.000
_cell.angle_alpha   90.00
_cell.angle_beta   90.00
_cell.angle_gamma   90.00
#
_symmetry.space_group_name_H-M   'P 1'
#
loop_
_entity.id
_entity.type
_entity.pdbx_description
1 polymer ?
#
loop_
_entity_poly.entity_id
_entity_poly.type
_entity_poly.pdbx_seq_one_letter_code
_entity_poly.pdbx_strand_id
1 'polypeptide(L)'
;MYGKLNAFALGLSAAIVAALSMLVLGIFGNIGIYTGAVKMMTQWHMFFSLTPLGIIAGMVEAAVITFISIYLFGVIYNKIL
;
A
#
# COMPACT_ATOMS: atom_id res chain seq x y z
N MET A 1 16.04 21.85 -18.19
CA MET A 1 15.66 21.68 -16.78
C MET A 1 14.90 20.37 -16.67
N TYR A 2 15.49 19.32 -16.08
CA TYR A 2 14.74 18.10 -15.80
C TYR A 2 13.63 18.45 -14.81
N GLY A 3 12.37 18.24 -15.21
CA GLY A 3 11.22 18.59 -14.37
C GLY A 3 11.30 17.81 -13.05
N LYS A 4 11.18 18.53 -11.92
CA LYS A 4 11.16 17.91 -10.60
C LYS A 4 10.10 16.81 -10.55
N LEU A 5 10.42 15.69 -9.91
CA LEU A 5 9.49 14.59 -9.74
C LEU A 5 8.27 15.08 -8.93
N ASN A 6 7.06 14.82 -9.42
CA ASN A 6 5.86 15.13 -8.65
C ASN A 6 5.69 14.09 -7.53
N ALA A 7 6.28 14.38 -6.36
CA ALA A 7 6.27 13.49 -5.20
C ALA A 7 4.85 13.17 -4.71
N PHE A 8 3.90 14.09 -4.87
CA PHE A 8 2.51 13.86 -4.53
C PHE A 8 1.86 12.84 -5.46
N ALA A 9 2.06 12.98 -6.78
CA ALA A 9 1.55 12.01 -7.76
C ALA A 9 2.21 10.64 -7.58
N LEU A 10 3.50 10.59 -7.24
CA LEU A 10 4.20 9.33 -6.95
C LEU A 10 3.63 8.66 -5.67
N GLY A 11 3.45 9.43 -4.59
CA GLY A 11 2.85 8.91 -3.36
C GLY A 11 1.43 8.40 -3.58
N LEU A 12 0.60 9.16 -4.30
CA LEU A 12 -0.80 8.80 -4.57
C LEU A 12 -0.92 7.54 -5.43
N SER A 13 -0.13 7.44 -6.51
CA SER A 13 -0.12 6.25 -7.36
C SER A 13 0.32 5.00 -6.58
N ALA A 14 1.37 5.10 -5.76
CA ALA A 14 1.80 4.00 -4.91
C ALA A 14 0.75 3.60 -3.86
N ALA A 15 0.05 4.58 -3.27
CA ALA A 15 -1.04 4.33 -2.32
C ALA A 15 -2.20 3.56 -2.97
N ILE A 16 -2.58 3.92 -4.20
CA ILE A 16 -3.63 3.21 -4.96
C ILE A 16 -3.19 1.78 -5.26
N VAL A 17 -1.96 1.59 -5.72
CA VAL A 17 -1.41 0.24 -6.00
C VAL A 17 -1.39 -0.61 -4.74
N ALA A 18 -0.99 -0.05 -3.60
CA ALA A 18 -1.01 -0.74 -2.32
C ALA A 18 -2.44 -1.15 -1.90
N ALA A 19 -3.40 -0.23 -1.99
CA ALA A 19 -4.80 -0.54 -1.68
C ALA A 19 -5.37 -1.64 -2.58
N LEU A 20 -5.10 -1.59 -3.89
CA LEU A 20 -5.53 -2.64 -4.83
C LEU A 20 -4.87 -3.99 -4.51
N SER A 21 -3.60 -3.99 -4.15
CA SER A 21 -2.88 -5.21 -3.75
C SER A 21 -3.49 -5.84 -2.50
N MET A 22 -3.89 -5.02 -1.52
CA MET A 22 -4.58 -5.49 -0.31
C MET A 22 -5.95 -6.08 -0.62
N LEU A 23 -6.70 -5.47 -1.55
CA LEU A 23 -7.98 -6.03 -2.00
C LEU A 23 -7.79 -7.38 -2.68
N VAL A 24 -6.83 -7.50 -3.59
CA VAL A 24 -6.52 -8.75 -4.30
C VAL A 24 -6.09 -9.85 -3.32
N LEU A 25 -5.21 -9.53 -2.38
CA LEU A 25 -4.77 -10.47 -1.34
C LEU A 25 -5.91 -10.86 -0.40
N GLY A 26 -6.81 -9.94 -0.07
CA GLY A 26 -8.01 -10.24 0.71
C GLY A 26 -8.93 -11.23 -0.02
N ILE A 27 -9.16 -11.02 -1.31
CA ILE A 27 -9.97 -11.93 -2.14
C ILE A 27 -9.29 -13.31 -2.25
N PHE A 28 -8.00 -13.35 -2.60
CA PHE A 28 -7.24 -14.59 -2.73
C PHE A 28 -7.15 -15.37 -1.43
N GLY A 29 -6.96 -14.66 -0.31
CA GLY A 29 -6.95 -15.28 1.01
C GLY A 29 -8.29 -15.89 1.38
N ASN A 30 -9.41 -15.27 0.98
CA ASN A 30 -10.75 -15.79 1.26
C ASN A 30 -11.09 -17.06 0.45
N ILE A 31 -10.39 -17.30 -0.67
CA ILE A 31 -10.49 -18.54 -1.47
C ILE A 31 -9.36 -19.55 -1.18
N GLY A 32 -8.54 -19.30 -0.15
CA GLY A 32 -7.46 -20.20 0.28
C GLY A 32 -6.21 -20.18 -0.60
N ILE A 33 -6.07 -19.19 -1.48
CA ILE A 33 -4.90 -19.01 -2.35
C ILE A 33 -3.95 -17.97 -1.72
N TYR A 34 -2.63 -18.15 -1.88
CA TYR A 34 -1.60 -17.25 -1.35
C TYR A 34 -1.67 -17.03 0.17
N THR A 35 -2.06 -18.04 0.94
CA THR A 35 -2.18 -17.98 2.42
C THR A 35 -0.90 -17.52 3.12
N GLY A 36 0.27 -17.82 2.55
CA GLY A 36 1.55 -17.29 3.04
C GLY A 36 1.65 -15.76 2.96
N ALA A 37 1.27 -15.17 1.81
CA ALA A 37 1.27 -13.72 1.62
C ALA A 37 0.21 -13.05 2.50
N VAL A 38 -0.97 -13.65 2.64
CA VAL A 38 -2.04 -13.19 3.53
C VAL A 38 -1.55 -13.17 4.98
N LYS A 39 -0.86 -14.24 5.43
CA LYS A 39 -0.31 -14.32 6.78
C LYS A 39 0.71 -13.21 7.05
N MET A 40 1.59 -12.93 6.07
CA MET A 40 2.52 -11.81 6.18
C MET A 40 1.79 -10.46 6.25
N MET A 41 0.77 -10.23 5.42
CA MET A 41 0.01 -8.99 5.45
C MET A 41 -0.77 -8.81 6.75
N THR A 42 -1.35 -9.86 7.32
CA THR A 42 -1.99 -9.80 8.64
C THR A 42 -1.00 -9.51 9.77
N GLN A 43 0.29 -9.85 9.60
CA GLN A 43 1.33 -9.47 10.57
C GLN A 43 1.81 -8.02 10.41
N TRP A 44 1.85 -7.51 9.18
CA TRP A 44 2.36 -6.17 8.87
C TRP A 44 1.30 -5.07 8.99
N HIS A 45 0.02 -5.42 8.84
CA HIS A 45 -1.10 -4.50 8.89
C HIS A 45 -2.03 -4.87 10.03
N MET A 46 -2.05 -4.03 11.05
CA MET A 46 -2.75 -4.29 12.31
C MET A 46 -4.25 -4.48 12.11
N PHE A 47 -4.82 -3.79 11.11
CA PHE A 47 -6.25 -3.82 10.84
C PHE A 47 -6.64 -4.80 9.72
N PHE A 48 -5.66 -5.42 9.06
CA PHE A 48 -5.93 -6.34 7.96
C PHE A 48 -6.39 -7.72 8.47
N SER A 49 -7.59 -8.12 8.08
CA SER A 49 -8.11 -9.48 8.27
C SER A 49 -8.93 -9.90 7.05
N LEU A 50 -9.21 -11.20 6.90
CA LEU A 50 -10.01 -11.75 5.80
C LEU A 50 -11.51 -11.41 5.88
N THR A 51 -11.93 -10.62 6.87
CA THR A 51 -13.28 -10.08 6.92
C THR A 51 -13.41 -8.91 5.95
N PRO A 52 -14.60 -8.65 5.36
CA PRO A 52 -14.78 -7.52 4.45
C PRO A 52 -14.36 -6.17 5.07
N LEU A 53 -14.69 -5.95 6.35
CA LEU A 53 -14.27 -4.75 7.09
C LEU A 53 -12.76 -4.70 7.31
N GLY A 54 -12.12 -5.83 7.62
CA GLY A 54 -10.67 -5.92 7.79
C GLY A 54 -9.90 -5.67 6.49
N ILE A 55 -10.40 -6.14 5.36
CA ILE A 55 -9.81 -5.85 4.05
C ILE A 55 -9.86 -4.34 3.79
N ILE A 56 -11.02 -3.71 3.99
CA ILE A 56 -11.18 -2.25 3.79
C ILE A 56 -10.26 -1.47 4.74
N ALA A 57 -10.20 -1.85 6.02
CA ALA A 57 -9.33 -1.20 6.99
C ALA A 57 -7.84 -1.37 6.62
N GLY A 58 -7.43 -2.56 6.19
CA GLY A 58 -6.08 -2.82 5.70
C GLY A 58 -5.74 -2.08 4.40
N MET A 59 -6.72 -1.86 3.51
CA MET A 59 -6.53 -1.02 2.32
C MET A 59 -6.20 0.42 2.71
N VAL A 60 -6.93 0.99 3.67
CA VAL A 60 -6.68 2.36 4.16
C VAL A 60 -5.34 2.45 4.86
N GLU A 61 -5.04 1.52 5.77
CA GLU A 61 -3.76 1.46 6.48
C GLU A 61 -2.57 1.37 5.50
N ALA A 62 -2.63 0.43 4.54
CA ALA A 62 -1.59 0.26 3.54
C ALA A 62 -1.44 1.47 2.63
N ALA A 63 -2.55 2.08 2.20
CA ALA A 63 -2.53 3.28 1.37
C ALA A 63 -1.85 4.45 2.09
N VAL A 64 -2.17 4.69 3.36
CA VAL A 64 -1.60 5.79 4.15
C VAL A 64 -0.11 5.56 4.40
N ILE A 65 0.29 4.36 4.84
CA ILE A 65 1.71 4.03 5.11
C ILE A 65 2.54 4.15 3.82
N THR A 66 2.02 3.60 2.72
CA THR A 66 2.71 3.62 1.42
C THR A 66 2.79 5.04 0.88
N PHE A 67 1.71 5.82 0.96
CA PHE A 67 1.69 7.22 0.55
C PHE A 67 2.79 8.00 1.25
N ILE A 68 2.86 7.94 2.59
CA ILE A 68 3.83 8.68 3.39
C ILE A 68 5.25 8.25 3.00
N SER A 69 5.50 6.95 2.92
CA SER A 69 6.83 6.39 2.61
C SER A 69 7.33 6.84 1.23
N ILE A 70 6.48 6.74 0.20
CA ILE A 70 6.85 7.06 -1.17
C ILE A 70 6.85 8.58 -1.43
N TYR A 71 5.96 9.33 -0.80
CA TYR A 71 5.98 10.79 -0.83
C TYR A 71 7.30 11.31 -0.26
N LEU A 72 7.71 10.83 0.91
CA LEU A 72 8.99 11.19 1.53
C LEU A 72 10.16 10.81 0.63
N PHE A 73 10.13 9.62 0.02
CA PHE A 73 11.12 9.21 -0.96
C PHE A 73 11.21 10.19 -2.14
N GLY A 74 10.07 10.59 -2.73
CA GLY A 74 10.04 11.56 -3.83
C GLY A 74 10.55 12.95 -3.43
N VAL A 75 10.27 13.39 -2.19
CA VAL A 75 10.81 14.66 -1.66
C VAL A 75 12.32 14.58 -1.48
N ILE A 76 12.84 13.49 -0.91
CA ILE A 76 14.28 13.27 -0.73
C ILE A 76 14.97 13.18 -2.10
N TYR A 77 14.38 12.46 -3.05
CA TYR A 77 14.89 12.34 -4.42
C TYR A 77 15.08 13.72 -5.07
N ASN A 78 14.07 14.59 -5.00
CA ASN A 78 14.13 15.96 -5.51
C ASN A 78 15.10 16.89 -4.76
N LYS A 79 15.55 16.51 -3.56
CA LYS A 79 16.55 17.27 -2.78
C LYS A 79 17.97 16.83 -3.13
N ILE A 80 18.16 15.57 -3.52
CA ILE A 80 19.46 14.98 -3.83
C ILE A 80 19.82 15.17 -5.31
N LEU A 81 18.83 15.05 -6.21
CA LEU A 81 18.94 15.20 -7.66
C LEU A 81 18.14 16.41 -8.15
#